data_AF-A0A960JWB8-F1
#
_entry.id   AF-A0A960JWB8-F1
#
_cell.length_a   1.000
_cell.length_b   1.000
_cell.length_c   1.000
_cell.angle_alpha   90.00
_cell.angle_beta   90.00
_cell.angle_gamma   90.00
#
_symmetry.space_group_name_H-M   'P 1'
#
loop_
_entity.id
_entity.type
_entity.pdbx_description
1 polymer ?
#
loop_
_entity_poly.entity_id
_entity_poly.type
_entity_poly.pdbx_seq_one_letter_code
_entity_poly.pdbx_strand_id
1 'polypeptide(L)' 'MSSTSPERVLAPAKITLSLRVTGVRSDGMHLIDAEMITVDLFDEMLVGPGDGLEVVGASGLSVPADDD' A
#
# COMPACT_ATOMS: atom_id res chain seq x y z
N MET A 1 -2.71 33.13 -2.61
CA MET A 1 -2.16 31.76 -2.51
C MET A 1 -2.94 30.93 -3.52
N SER A 2 -2.29 30.44 -4.58
CA SER A 2 -2.98 29.64 -5.60
C SER A 2 -3.38 28.31 -4.97
N SER A 3 -4.67 27.98 -4.94
CA SER A 3 -5.15 26.71 -4.42
C SER A 3 -4.80 25.60 -5.41
N THR A 4 -3.78 24.81 -5.12
CA THR A 4 -3.52 23.56 -5.83
C THR A 4 -4.52 22.52 -5.35
N SER A 5 -5.34 21.98 -6.25
CA SER A 5 -6.21 20.84 -5.94
C SER A 5 -5.36 19.62 -5.59
N PRO A 6 -5.79 18.77 -4.63
CA PRO A 6 -5.06 17.57 -4.30
C PRO A 6 -4.91 16.65 -5.52
N GLU A 7 -3.74 16.03 -5.66
CA GLU A 7 -3.45 15.04 -6.69
C GLU A 7 -4.02 13.69 -6.27
N ARG A 8 -4.74 13.03 -7.20
CA ARG A 8 -5.27 11.68 -6.98
C ARG A 8 -4.30 10.64 -7.51
N VAL A 9 -3.86 9.73 -6.64
CA VAL A 9 -2.98 8.61 -6.96
C VAL A 9 -3.66 7.30 -6.57
N LEU A 10 -3.50 6.27 -7.39
CA LEU A 10 -3.95 4.92 -7.09
C LEU A 10 -2.79 4.08 -6.57
N ALA A 11 -3.01 3.30 -5.52
CA ALA A 11 -2.07 2.31 -4.99
C ALA A 11 -2.61 0.89 -5.25
N PRO A 12 -2.24 0.24 -6.38
CA PRO A 12 -2.74 -1.08 -6.71
C PRO A 12 -2.27 -2.16 -5.73
N ALA A 13 -3.21 -3.02 -5.33
CA ALA A 13 -2.90 -4.23 -4.60
C ALA A 13 -2.15 -5.22 -5.49
N LYS A 14 -1.37 -6.09 -4.84
CA LYS A 14 -0.69 -7.21 -5.50
C LYS A 14 -1.10 -8.54 -4.90
N ILE A 15 -1.18 -9.55 -5.75
CA ILE A 15 -1.30 -10.95 -5.37
C ILE A 15 0.02 -11.65 -5.67
N THR A 16 0.45 -12.52 -4.76
CA THR A 16 1.62 -13.39 -4.98
C THR A 16 1.11 -14.75 -5.40
N LEU A 17 1.08 -15.01 -6.71
CA LEU A 17 0.49 -16.23 -7.28
C LEU A 17 1.34 -17.48 -6.97
N SER A 18 2.66 -17.32 -7.04
CA SER A 18 3.61 -18.34 -6.60
C SER A 18 4.67 -17.70 -5.71
N LEU A 19 5.09 -18.46 -4.69
CA LEU A 19 6.10 -18.03 -3.75
C LEU A 19 6.95 -19.23 -3.35
N ARG A 20 8.26 -19.10 -3.51
CA ARG A 20 9.25 -20.05 -3.00
C ARG A 20 10.31 -19.30 -2.21
N VAL A 21 10.54 -19.74 -0.98
CA VAL A 21 11.73 -19.34 -0.22
C VAL A 21 12.92 -20.16 -0.72
N THR A 22 13.98 -19.50 -1.16
CA THR A 22 15.16 -20.14 -1.77
C THR A 22 16.40 -20.05 -0.90
N GLY A 23 16.35 -19.30 0.20
CA GLY A 23 17.45 -19.21 1.16
C GLY A 23 17.20 -18.16 2.24
N VAL A 24 18.20 -18.00 3.10
CA VAL A 24 18.23 -16.99 4.16
C VAL A 24 19.45 -16.09 3.94
N ARG A 25 19.23 -14.78 4.01
CA ARG A 25 20.25 -13.74 3.89
C ARG A 25 20.94 -13.54 5.24
N SER A 26 22.14 -12.95 5.22
CA SER A 26 22.91 -12.64 6.44
C SER A 26 22.26 -11.57 7.34
N ASP A 27 21.27 -10.83 6.83
CA ASP A 27 20.50 -9.83 7.57
C ASP A 27 19.21 -10.40 8.20
N GLY A 28 19.01 -11.72 8.15
CA GLY A 28 17.85 -12.38 8.75
C GLY A 28 16.61 -12.44 7.85
N MET A 29 16.65 -11.88 6.65
CA MET A 29 15.56 -11.96 5.67
C MET A 29 15.68 -13.21 4.78
N HIS A 30 14.63 -13.52 4.02
CA HIS A 30 14.63 -14.64 3.08
C HIS A 30 14.94 -14.20 1.65
N LEU A 31 15.64 -15.05 0.88
CA LEU A 31 15.60 -14.99 -0.57
C LEU A 31 14.30 -15.62 -1.04
N ILE A 32 13.60 -14.95 -1.95
CA ILE A 32 12.35 -15.45 -2.52
C ILE A 32 12.40 -15.41 -4.04
N ASP A 33 11.80 -16.45 -4.63
CA ASP A 33 11.36 -16.48 -6.02
C ASP A 33 9.83 -16.38 -6.00
N ALA A 34 9.28 -15.35 -6.63
CA ALA A 34 7.87 -15.02 -6.50
C ALA A 34 7.30 -14.46 -7.80
N GLU A 35 6.12 -14.93 -8.18
CA GLU A 35 5.32 -14.34 -9.25
C GLU A 35 4.28 -13.41 -8.63
N MET A 36 4.41 -12.11 -8.92
CA MET A 36 3.51 -11.08 -8.41
C MET A 36 2.70 -10.48 -9.54
N ILE A 37 1.39 -10.41 -9.35
CA ILE A 37 0.45 -9.84 -10.30
C ILE A 37 -0.31 -8.70 -9.62
N THR A 38 -0.41 -7.58 -10.34
CA THR A 38 -1.24 -6.44 -9.95
C THR A 38 -2.69 -6.70 -10.35
N VAL A 39 -3.63 -6.32 -9.48
CA VAL A 39 -5.07 -6.44 -9.72
C VAL A 39 -5.72 -5.05 -9.81
N ASP A 40 -6.98 -5.00 -10.24
CA ASP A 40 -7.79 -3.78 -10.32
C ASP A 40 -8.41 -3.37 -8.97
N LEU A 41 -7.92 -3.94 -7.87
CA LEU A 41 -8.18 -3.49 -6.51
C LEU A 41 -7.07 -2.54 -6.08
N PHE A 42 -7.41 -1.37 -5.57
CA PHE A 42 -6.46 -0.32 -5.19
C PHE A 42 -7.00 0.52 -4.04
N ASP A 43 -6.07 1.09 -3.27
CA ASP A 43 -6.37 2.23 -2.41
C ASP A 43 -6.32 3.52 -3.24
N GLU A 44 -7.16 4.50 -2.87
CA GLU A 44 -7.13 5.84 -3.45
C GLU A 44 -6.48 6.82 -2.47
N MET A 45 -5.50 7.57 -2.94
CA MET A 45 -4.81 8.58 -2.15
C MET A 45 -5.03 9.96 -2.76
N LEU A 46 -5.45 10.92 -1.94
CA LEU A 46 -5.53 12.33 -2.28
C LEU A 46 -4.37 13.07 -1.59
N VAL A 47 -3.41 13.54 -2.37
CA VAL A 47 -2.17 14.14 -1.85
C VAL A 47 -2.18 15.64 -2.12
N GLY A 48 -2.04 16.44 -1.07
CA GLY A 48 -1.97 17.89 -1.17
C GLY A 48 -1.29 18.52 0.05
N PRO A 49 -1.06 19.84 0.06
CA PRO A 49 -0.53 20.53 1.23
C PRO A 49 -1.43 20.34 2.45
N GLY A 50 -0.83 19.98 3.59
CA GLY A 50 -1.52 19.72 4.85
C GLY A 50 -0.54 19.27 5.93
N ASP A 51 -1.05 18.99 7.13
CA ASP A 51 -0.28 18.62 8.32
C ASP A 51 -0.76 17.32 8.98
N GLY A 52 -1.58 16.52 8.29
CA GLY A 52 -2.14 15.28 8.82
C GLY A 52 -2.45 14.21 7.77
N LEU A 53 -2.95 13.08 8.26
CA LEU A 53 -3.39 11.91 7.48
C LEU A 53 -4.82 11.56 7.89
N GLU A 54 -5.70 11.39 6.91
CA GLU A 54 -7.04 10.83 7.10
C GLU A 54 -7.08 9.46 6.42
N VAL A 55 -7.55 8.44 7.15
CA VAL A 55 -7.71 7.08 6.63
C VAL A 55 -9.20 6.74 6.62
N VAL A 56 -9.72 6.43 5.44
CA VAL A 56 -11.13 6.09 5.24
C VAL A 56 -11.24 4.62 4.87
N GLY A 57 -11.81 3.81 5.77
CA GLY A 57 -12.03 2.40 5.52
C GLY A 57 -13.18 2.12 4.54
N ALA A 58 -13.06 1.03 3.79
CA ALA A 58 -14.16 0.54 2.97
C ALA A 58 -15.35 0.11 3.84
N SER A 59 -16.56 0.11 3.27
CA SER A 59 -17.78 -0.25 4.01
C SER A 59 -17.64 -1.62 4.69
N GLY A 60 -17.77 -1.65 6.02
CA GLY A 60 -17.69 -2.88 6.82
C GLY A 60 -16.27 -3.36 7.14
N LEU A 61 -15.23 -2.64 6.72
CA LEU A 61 -13.83 -2.94 7.01
C LEU A 61 -13.20 -1.71 7.67
N SER A 62 -13.24 -1.64 9.00
CA SER A 62 -12.49 -0.62 9.74
C SER A 62 -11.00 -0.79 9.46
N VAL A 63 -10.33 0.29 9.04
CA VAL A 63 -8.87 0.33 8.97
C VAL A 63 -8.39 0.79 10.34
N PRO A 64 -7.62 -0.03 11.08
CA PRO A 64 -7.00 0.42 12.32
C PRO A 64 -6.06 1.59 11.99
N ALA A 65 -6.28 2.74 12.61
CA ALA A 65 -5.22 3.72 12.73
C ALA A 65 -4.38 3.27 13.93
N ASP A 66 -3.13 2.89 13.69
CA ASP A 66 -2.19 2.73 14.80
C ASP A 66 -1.91 4.14 15.37
N ASP A 67 -1.98 4.28 16.69
CA ASP A 67 -1.76 5.55 17.43
C ASP A 67 -0.25 5.88 17.60
N ASP A 68 0.64 5.22 16.85
CA ASP A 68 2.10 5.33 16.95
C ASP A 68 2.74 6.23 15.88
#